data_AF-A0A4U0RV41-F1
#
_entry.id   AF-A0A4U0RV41-F1
#
_cell.length_a   1.000
_cell.length_b   1.000
_cell.length_c   1.000
_cell.angle_alpha   90.00
_cell.angle_beta   90.00
_cell.angle_gamma   90.00
#
_symmetry.space_group_name_H-M   'P 1'
#
loop_
_entity.id
_entity.type
_entity.pdbx_description
1 polymer ?
#
loop_
_entity_poly.entity_id
_entity_poly.type
_entity_poly.pdbx_seq_one_letter_code
_entity_poly.pdbx_strand_id
1 'polypeptide(L)'
;MFVEDLLAAMPRSPESFWGHHLELSKQLVQESITELQIRYDSKIRRAKHLFEKRFSSASDEERDEVIRSLTALPVWGLVVPAACPACDSPGGVRGRDWSGDYGDVWFLPRHFTCPVCELDLSRDELELAGISAQLLDGHEEDPDWEPDFD
;
A
#
# COMPACT_ATOMS: atom_id res chain seq x y z
N MET A 1 2.42 -0.40 -12.46
CA MET A 1 2.90 -1.42 -13.42
C MET A 1 1.67 -2.00 -14.10
N PHE A 2 1.19 -1.48 -15.26
CA PHE A 2 -0.19 -1.79 -15.70
C PHE A 2 -0.45 -2.04 -17.20
N VAL A 3 0.24 -1.41 -18.16
CA VAL A 3 -0.05 -1.66 -19.59
C VAL A 3 1.08 -2.40 -20.27
N GLU A 4 2.32 -1.97 -20.12
CA GLU A 4 3.45 -2.60 -20.81
C GLU A 4 3.67 -4.04 -20.35
N ASP A 5 3.55 -4.30 -19.04
CA ASP A 5 3.68 -5.66 -18.48
C ASP A 5 2.51 -6.56 -18.86
N LEU A 6 1.29 -6.00 -18.90
CA LEU A 6 0.10 -6.71 -19.37
C LEU A 6 0.23 -7.04 -20.86
N LEU A 7 0.70 -6.09 -21.66
CA LEU A 7 0.95 -6.25 -23.10
C LEU A 7 2.08 -7.25 -23.37
N ALA A 8 3.12 -7.30 -22.52
CA ALA A 8 4.22 -8.25 -22.61
C ALA A 8 3.80 -9.68 -22.22
N ALA A 9 2.85 -9.82 -21.31
CA ALA A 9 2.34 -11.12 -20.86
C ALA A 9 1.30 -11.74 -21.83
N MET A 10 0.84 -11.00 -22.85
CA MET A 10 -0.13 -11.54 -23.80
C MET A 10 0.53 -12.36 -24.92
N PRO A 11 -0.03 -13.53 -25.28
CA PRO A 11 0.46 -14.33 -26.40
C PRO A 11 0.18 -13.72 -27.79
N ARG A 12 -0.43 -12.53 -27.86
CA ARG A 12 -0.74 -11.78 -29.09
C ARG A 12 -0.07 -10.42 -29.03
N SER A 13 0.31 -9.90 -30.20
CA SER A 13 0.85 -8.53 -30.26
C SER A 13 -0.21 -7.52 -29.77
N PRO A 14 0.20 -6.44 -29.10
CA PRO A 14 -0.69 -5.39 -28.64
C PRO A 14 -1.60 -4.83 -29.75
N GLU A 15 -1.09 -4.70 -30.97
CA GLU A 15 -1.88 -4.23 -32.12
C GLU A 15 -2.95 -5.24 -32.53
N SER A 16 -2.67 -6.54 -32.41
CA SER A 16 -3.65 -7.61 -32.72
C SER A 16 -4.82 -7.63 -31.75
N PHE A 17 -4.59 -7.32 -30.48
CA PHE A 17 -5.63 -7.36 -29.45
C PHE A 17 -6.43 -6.05 -29.39
N TRP A 18 -5.73 -4.91 -29.38
CA TRP A 18 -6.36 -3.59 -29.22
C TRP A 18 -6.76 -2.93 -30.54
N GLY A 19 -6.14 -3.32 -31.66
CA GLY A 19 -6.43 -2.78 -32.99
C GLY A 19 -6.38 -1.25 -33.00
N HIS A 20 -7.47 -0.65 -33.49
CA HIS A 20 -7.62 0.81 -33.56
C HIS A 20 -7.79 1.50 -32.20
N HIS A 21 -8.01 0.75 -31.12
CA HIS A 21 -8.20 1.31 -29.78
C HIS A 21 -6.91 1.39 -28.97
N LEU A 22 -5.78 0.88 -29.48
CA LEU A 22 -4.52 0.83 -28.73
C LEU A 22 -4.10 2.22 -28.22
N GLU A 23 -4.16 3.23 -29.08
CA GLU A 23 -3.74 4.58 -28.72
C GLU A 23 -4.68 5.24 -27.69
N LEU A 24 -5.99 5.04 -27.86
CA LEU A 24 -6.99 5.50 -26.89
C LEU A 24 -6.80 4.81 -25.53
N SER A 25 -6.58 3.50 -25.52
CA SER A 25 -6.33 2.74 -24.29
C SER A 25 -5.05 3.21 -23.58
N LYS A 26 -3.96 3.48 -24.32
CA LYS A 26 -2.74 4.06 -23.76
C LYS A 26 -3.00 5.43 -23.14
N GLN A 27 -3.72 6.29 -23.84
CA GLN A 27 -4.06 7.62 -23.35
C GLN A 27 -4.87 7.56 -22.05
N LEU A 28 -5.93 6.75 -22.01
CA LEU A 28 -6.78 6.59 -20.82
C LEU A 28 -5.99 6.07 -19.62
N VAL A 29 -5.08 5.11 -19.84
CA VAL A 29 -4.22 4.62 -18.75
C VAL A 29 -3.27 5.72 -18.28
N GLN A 30 -2.64 6.45 -19.18
CA GLN A 30 -1.75 7.54 -18.81
C GLN A 30 -2.49 8.64 -18.03
N GLU A 31 -3.71 9.00 -18.45
CA GLU A 31 -4.58 9.93 -17.74
C GLU A 31 -4.90 9.41 -16.33
N SER A 32 -5.26 8.13 -16.18
CA SER A 32 -5.55 7.53 -14.88
C SER A 32 -4.36 7.52 -13.93
N ILE A 33 -3.15 7.22 -14.44
CA ILE A 33 -1.90 7.25 -13.66
C ILE A 33 -1.62 8.68 -13.20
N THR A 34 -1.80 9.65 -14.09
CA THR A 34 -1.57 11.07 -13.80
C THR A 34 -2.55 11.57 -12.74
N GLU A 35 -3.84 11.24 -12.86
CA GLU A 35 -4.85 11.60 -11.87
C GLU A 35 -4.53 10.99 -10.49
N LEU A 36 -4.15 9.71 -10.46
CA LEU A 36 -3.75 9.01 -9.25
C LEU A 36 -2.56 9.69 -8.56
N GLN A 37 -1.52 10.05 -9.32
CA GLN A 37 -0.35 10.77 -8.80
C GLN A 37 -0.72 12.14 -8.24
N ILE A 38 -1.52 12.94 -8.97
CA ILE A 38 -1.98 14.26 -8.52
C ILE A 38 -2.76 14.14 -7.21
N ARG A 39 -3.66 13.16 -7.10
CA ARG A 39 -4.46 12.91 -5.91
C ARG A 39 -3.58 12.51 -4.73
N TYR A 40 -2.65 11.58 -4.94
CA TYR A 40 -1.67 11.17 -3.94
C TYR A 40 -0.84 12.35 -3.43
N ASP A 41 -0.22 13.13 -4.33
CA ASP A 41 0.62 14.27 -3.98
C ASP A 41 -0.15 15.35 -3.20
N SER A 42 -1.42 15.56 -3.56
CA SER A 42 -2.30 16.49 -2.86
C SER A 42 -2.56 16.04 -1.41
N LYS A 43 -2.82 14.75 -1.21
CA LYS A 43 -3.00 14.17 0.13
C LYS A 43 -1.73 14.26 0.96
N ILE A 44 -0.57 13.93 0.40
CA ILE A 44 0.72 14.04 1.08
C ILE A 44 1.00 15.48 1.50
N ARG A 45 0.82 16.45 0.60
CA ARG A 45 1.00 17.88 0.91
C ARG A 45 0.07 18.34 2.04
N ARG A 46 -1.21 17.94 1.99
CA ARG A 46 -2.17 18.25 3.05
C ARG A 46 -1.75 17.65 4.39
N ALA A 47 -1.34 16.39 4.41
CA ALA A 47 -0.93 15.70 5.63
C ALA A 47 0.32 16.34 6.26
N LYS A 48 1.33 16.67 5.44
CA LYS A 48 2.53 17.41 5.88
C LYS A 48 2.14 18.75 6.53
N HIS A 49 1.28 19.51 5.87
CA HIS A 49 0.80 20.79 6.40
C HIS A 49 0.03 20.63 7.72
N LEU A 50 -0.81 19.60 7.86
CA LEU A 50 -1.54 19.33 9.10
C LEU A 50 -0.59 18.95 10.25
N PHE A 51 0.43 18.15 9.96
CA PHE A 51 1.45 17.78 10.94
C PHE A 51 2.23 19.01 11.42
N GLU A 52 2.73 19.83 10.49
CA GLU A 52 3.42 21.09 10.80
C GLU A 52 2.53 22.02 11.63
N LYS A 53 1.26 22.21 11.22
CA LYS A 53 0.31 23.04 11.95
C LYS A 53 0.09 22.54 13.38
N ARG A 54 -0.04 21.22 13.56
CA ARG A 54 -0.30 20.58 14.87
C ARG A 54 0.89 20.72 15.82
N PHE A 55 2.12 20.62 15.30
CA PHE A 55 3.34 20.57 16.13
C PHE A 55 4.25 21.79 15.98
N SER A 56 3.80 22.86 15.31
CA SER A 56 4.59 24.08 15.05
C SER A 56 5.12 24.76 16.32
N SER A 57 4.40 24.65 17.44
CA SER A 57 4.76 25.24 18.73
C SER A 57 5.07 24.22 19.81
N ALA A 58 5.08 22.92 19.49
CA ALA A 58 5.32 21.86 20.46
C ALA A 58 6.82 21.59 20.58
N SER A 59 7.29 21.33 21.80
CA SER A 59 8.62 20.76 22.00
C SER A 59 8.68 19.34 21.42
N ASP A 60 9.89 18.81 21.21
CA ASP A 60 10.05 17.44 20.72
C ASP A 60 9.48 16.42 21.72
N GLU A 61 9.62 16.67 23.03
CA GLU A 61 9.07 15.82 24.09
C GLU A 61 7.53 15.82 24.08
N GLU A 62 6.90 16.99 23.92
CA GLU A 62 5.45 17.12 23.79
C GLU A 62 4.94 16.43 22.51
N ARG A 63 5.67 16.59 21.41
CA ARG A 63 5.36 15.93 20.13
C ARG A 63 5.37 14.41 20.30
N ASP A 64 6.43 13.86 20.90
CA ASP A 64 6.58 12.42 21.06
C ASP A 64 5.51 11.82 21.99
N GLU A 65 5.14 12.54 23.07
CA GLU A 65 4.05 12.13 23.97
C GLU A 65 2.71 12.08 23.24
N VAL A 66 2.41 13.10 22.43
CA VAL A 66 1.18 13.15 21.64
C VAL A 66 1.17 12.05 20.57
N ILE A 67 2.29 11.81 19.87
CA ILE A 67 2.41 10.73 18.88
C ILE A 67 2.17 9.38 19.54
N ARG A 68 2.81 9.10 20.69
CA ARG A 68 2.59 7.85 21.45
C ARG A 68 1.12 7.68 21.84
N SER A 69 0.49 8.75 22.33
CA SER A 69 -0.93 8.72 22.72
C SER A 69 -1.86 8.45 21.53
N LEU A 70 -1.63 9.08 20.39
CA LEU A 70 -2.46 8.92 19.18
C LEU A 70 -2.29 7.55 18.52
N THR A 71 -1.10 6.96 18.62
CA THR A 71 -0.78 5.65 18.01
C THR A 71 -1.17 4.46 18.88
N ALA A 72 -1.39 4.68 20.19
CA ALA A 72 -1.85 3.66 21.13
C ALA A 72 -3.37 3.37 21.07
N LEU A 73 -4.13 4.07 20.23
CA LEU A 73 -5.58 3.89 20.14
C LEU A 73 -5.93 2.45 19.72
N PRO A 74 -6.93 1.82 20.37
CA PRO A 74 -7.31 0.45 20.07
C PRO A 74 -7.77 0.33 18.61
N VAL A 75 -7.11 -0.54 17.87
CA VAL A 75 -7.41 -0.83 16.47
C VAL A 75 -8.24 -2.11 16.38
N TRP A 76 -9.38 -2.03 15.69
CA TRP A 76 -10.24 -3.17 15.45
C TRP A 76 -9.88 -3.84 14.12
N GLY A 77 -9.71 -5.16 14.13
CA GLY A 77 -9.34 -5.96 12.96
C GLY A 77 -7.82 -6.06 12.75
N LEU A 78 -7.41 -6.76 11.69
CA LEU A 78 -6.01 -6.94 11.32
C LEU A 78 -5.43 -5.63 10.79
N VAL A 79 -4.51 -5.03 11.55
CA VAL A 79 -3.78 -3.82 11.19
C VAL A 79 -2.30 -4.08 11.31
N VAL A 80 -1.57 -3.89 10.21
CA VAL A 80 -0.12 -3.99 10.18
C VAL A 80 0.46 -2.59 10.34
N PRO A 81 1.37 -2.35 11.32
CA PRO A 81 2.00 -1.05 11.49
C PRO A 81 2.89 -0.71 10.29
N ALA A 82 2.86 0.56 9.86
CA ALA A 82 3.76 1.07 8.83
C ALA A 82 4.12 2.54 9.10
N ALA A 83 5.29 2.98 8.64
CA ALA A 83 5.69 4.38 8.73
C ALA A 83 4.83 5.25 7.79
N CYS A 84 4.40 6.41 8.26
CA CYS A 84 3.64 7.35 7.44
C CYS A 84 4.55 8.05 6.43
N PRO A 85 4.25 8.02 5.11
CA PRO A 85 5.07 8.67 4.08
C PRO A 85 5.04 10.22 4.14
N ALA A 86 4.15 10.80 4.95
CA ALA A 86 4.06 12.25 5.11
C ALA A 86 4.79 12.79 6.34
N CYS A 87 4.73 12.10 7.48
CA CYS A 87 5.21 12.61 8.77
C CYS A 87 6.07 11.62 9.56
N ASP A 88 6.41 10.47 8.97
CA ASP A 88 7.23 9.38 9.54
C ASP A 88 6.69 8.74 10.83
N SER A 89 5.59 9.25 11.39
CA SER A 89 4.95 8.67 12.57
C SER A 89 4.32 7.31 12.26
N PRO A 90 4.18 6.41 13.26
CA PRO A 90 3.49 5.15 13.07
C PRO A 90 2.05 5.34 12.59
N GLY A 91 1.70 4.65 11.51
CA GLY A 91 0.34 4.51 11.00
C GLY A 91 -0.07 3.05 10.92
N GLY A 92 -1.28 2.81 10.44
CA GLY A 92 -1.86 1.47 10.31
C GLY A 92 -2.25 1.18 8.88
N VAL A 93 -1.79 0.04 8.36
CA VAL A 93 -2.25 -0.54 7.10
C VAL A 93 -3.33 -1.57 7.41
N ARG A 94 -4.48 -1.43 6.76
CA ARG A 94 -5.58 -2.39 6.81
C ARG A 94 -5.63 -3.16 5.50
N GLY A 95 -5.96 -4.43 5.60
CA GLY A 95 -5.93 -5.33 4.47
C GLY A 95 -6.76 -6.57 4.67
N ARG A 96 -6.58 -7.52 3.78
CA ARG A 96 -7.08 -8.89 3.93
C ARG A 96 -5.90 -9.83 3.95
N ASP A 97 -6.01 -10.86 4.75
CA ASP A 97 -5.20 -12.06 4.61
C ASP A 97 -5.67 -12.88 3.40
N TRP A 98 -4.73 -13.55 2.76
CA TRP A 98 -4.96 -14.52 1.70
C TRP A 98 -4.06 -15.72 1.94
N SER A 99 -4.66 -16.89 2.16
CA SER A 99 -3.95 -18.16 2.25
C SER A 99 -3.71 -18.72 0.85
N GLY A 100 -2.45 -18.92 0.48
CA GLY A 100 -2.07 -19.64 -0.73
C GLY A 100 -2.22 -21.15 -0.59
N ASP A 101 -2.11 -21.84 -1.73
CA ASP A 101 -2.33 -23.29 -1.83
C ASP A 101 -1.31 -24.15 -1.02
N TYR A 102 -0.18 -23.54 -0.59
CA TYR A 102 0.91 -24.20 0.14
C TYR A 102 1.08 -23.71 1.59
N GLY A 103 0.05 -23.10 2.18
CA GLY A 103 0.10 -22.63 3.58
C GLY A 103 0.71 -21.24 3.77
N ASP A 104 1.24 -20.62 2.71
CA ASP A 104 1.67 -19.23 2.73
C ASP A 104 0.50 -18.29 3.05
N VAL A 105 0.64 -17.48 4.09
CA VAL A 105 -0.35 -16.45 4.41
C VAL A 105 0.16 -15.10 3.97
N TRP A 106 -0.52 -14.45 3.04
CA TRP A 106 -0.20 -13.11 2.54
C TRP A 106 -1.10 -12.06 3.17
N PHE A 107 -0.53 -10.95 3.62
CA PHE A 107 -1.25 -9.73 3.88
C PHE A 107 -1.35 -8.89 2.61
N LEU A 108 -2.57 -8.58 2.18
CA LEU A 108 -2.87 -7.74 1.03
C LEU A 108 -3.41 -6.38 1.50
N PRO A 109 -2.56 -5.33 1.51
CA PRO A 109 -2.98 -3.97 1.85
C PRO A 109 -4.14 -3.46 1.00
N ARG A 110 -5.05 -2.74 1.64
CA ARG A 110 -6.21 -2.11 0.99
C ARG A 110 -6.36 -0.64 1.35
N HIS A 111 -5.90 -0.25 2.53
CA HIS A 111 -6.07 1.10 3.04
C HIS A 111 -4.95 1.42 4.04
N PHE A 112 -4.52 2.67 4.10
CA PHE A 112 -3.60 3.15 5.12
C PHE A 112 -4.17 4.40 5.81
N THR A 113 -3.99 4.47 7.13
CA THR A 113 -4.36 5.64 7.94
C THR A 113 -3.23 6.04 8.88
N CYS A 114 -2.96 7.34 8.97
CA CYS A 114 -2.09 7.90 10.00
C CYS A 114 -2.91 8.75 10.99
N PRO A 115 -2.98 8.39 12.27
CA PRO A 115 -3.73 9.19 13.26
C PRO A 115 -3.05 10.54 13.56
N VAL A 116 -1.76 10.68 13.25
CA VAL A 116 -0.95 11.86 13.61
C VAL A 116 -1.12 13.01 12.62
N CYS A 117 -1.07 12.73 11.31
CA CYS A 117 -1.22 13.74 10.25
C CYS A 117 -2.52 13.59 9.45
N GLU A 118 -3.38 12.64 9.82
CA GLU A 118 -4.67 12.35 9.18
C GLU A 118 -4.54 11.93 7.71
N LEU A 119 -3.37 11.40 7.31
CA LEU A 119 -3.19 10.85 5.99
C LEU A 119 -4.06 9.59 5.83
N ASP A 120 -4.83 9.56 4.75
CA ASP A 120 -5.70 8.45 4.36
C ASP A 120 -5.41 8.07 2.90
N LEU A 121 -4.89 6.86 2.68
CA LEU A 121 -4.54 6.34 1.36
C LEU A 121 -5.45 5.16 0.99
N SER A 122 -6.03 5.24 -0.20
CA SER A 122 -6.75 4.15 -0.84
C SER A 122 -5.80 3.12 -1.43
N ARG A 123 -6.31 1.93 -1.79
CA ARG A 123 -5.54 0.82 -2.35
C ARG A 123 -4.58 1.24 -3.47
N ASP A 124 -5.06 2.00 -4.44
CA ASP A 124 -4.28 2.36 -5.62
C ASP A 124 -3.15 3.35 -5.26
N GLU A 125 -3.31 4.10 -4.17
CA GLU A 125 -2.32 5.05 -3.67
C GLU A 125 -1.25 4.37 -2.78
N LEU A 126 -1.47 3.14 -2.32
CA LEU A 126 -0.52 2.41 -1.48
C LEU A 126 0.76 2.06 -2.22
N GLU A 127 0.65 1.70 -3.52
CA GLU A 127 1.82 1.42 -4.36
C GLU A 127 2.75 2.64 -4.46
N LEU A 128 2.17 3.84 -4.59
CA LEU A 128 2.94 5.11 -4.62
C LEU A 128 3.64 5.40 -3.28
N ALA A 129 3.08 4.90 -2.17
CA ALA A 129 3.70 4.98 -0.85
C ALA A 129 4.71 3.85 -0.57
N GLY A 130 4.95 2.93 -1.52
CA GLY A 130 5.80 1.75 -1.31
C GLY A 130 5.19 0.69 -0.39
N ILE A 131 3.88 0.80 -0.08
CA ILE A 131 3.16 -0.15 0.77
C ILE A 131 2.58 -1.25 -0.13
N SER A 132 3.14 -2.45 -0.06
CA SER A 132 2.78 -3.59 -0.91
C SER A 132 2.44 -4.83 -0.07
N ALA A 133 1.97 -5.87 -0.74
CA ALA A 133 1.66 -7.15 -0.10
C ALA A 133 2.88 -7.72 0.63
N GLN A 134 2.65 -8.33 1.79
CA GLN A 134 3.71 -8.90 2.63
C GLN A 134 3.35 -10.34 2.98
N LEU A 135 4.33 -11.23 3.02
CA LEU A 135 4.16 -12.58 3.54
C LEU A 135 4.12 -12.51 5.08
N LEU A 136 3.08 -13.05 5.69
CA LEU A 136 2.89 -13.10 7.15
C LEU A 136 3.48 -14.37 7.77
N ASP A 137 3.29 -15.50 7.09
CA ASP A 137 3.88 -16.80 7.43
C ASP A 137 4.30 -17.45 6.11
N GLY A 138 5.59 -17.72 5.98
CA GLY A 138 6.12 -18.64 4.98
C GLY A 138 6.53 -19.89 5.73
N HIS A 139 6.03 -21.06 5.32
CA HIS A 139 6.46 -22.32 5.91
C HIS A 139 7.98 -22.44 5.65
N GLU A 140 8.81 -22.51 6.70
CA GLU A 140 10.15 -23.06 6.53
C GLU A 140 9.92 -24.50 6.08
N GLU A 141 10.33 -24.84 4.85
CA GLU A 141 10.24 -26.20 4.34
C GLU A 141 10.93 -27.12 5.35
N ASP A 142 10.16 -28.02 5.99
CA ASP A 142 10.73 -29.00 6.91
C ASP A 142 11.60 -29.93 6.06
N PRO A 143 12.95 -29.90 6.20
CA PRO A 143 13.85 -30.62 5.29
C PRO A 143 13.73 -32.14 5.42
N ASP A 144 13.01 -32.62 6.45
CA ASP A 144 12.81 -34.03 6.77
C ASP A 144 11.45 -34.58 6.27
N TRP A 145 10.74 -33.87 5.39
CA TRP A 145 9.51 -34.41 4.78
C TRP A 145 9.85 -35.53 3.77
N GLU A 146 9.57 -36.78 4.15
CA GLU A 146 9.54 -37.91 3.23
C GLU A 146 8.07 -38.29 2.93
N PRO A 147 7.70 -38.48 1.64
CA PRO A 147 6.37 -38.97 1.28
C PRO A 147 6.18 -40.42 1.74
N ASP A 148 5.21 -40.66 2.62
CA ASP A 148 4.75 -42.00 2.96
C ASP A 148 4.01 -42.62 1.75
N PHE A 149 4.72 -43.43 0.96
CA PHE A 149 4.10 -44.24 -0.08
C PHE A 149 3.61 -45.57 0.52
N ASP A 150 2.29 -45.73 0.64
CA ASP A 150 1.61 -47.02 0.87
C ASP A 150 1.54 -47.89 -0.41
#